data_AF-A0AAE3IWB1-F1
#
_entry.id   AF-A0AAE3IWB1-F1
#
_cell.length_a   1.000
_cell.length_b   1.000
_cell.length_c   1.000
_cell.angle_alpha   90.00
_cell.angle_beta   90.00
_cell.angle_gamma   90.00
#
_symmetry.space_group_name_H-M   'P 1'
#
loop_
_entity.id
_entity.type
_entity.pdbx_description
1 polymer ?
#
loop_
_entity_poly.entity_id
_entity_poly.type
_entity_poly.pdbx_seq_one_letter_code
_entity_poly.pdbx_strand_id
1 'polypeptide(L)'
;MTTTTTPPVTLDIGKLWEALGLDAPMATEFESEIEFIARAYDPKNRSVSKLSAKERKALYGKIEKSASTLLAQLSHLPPSAEWELEEAGFALEPEGFDEAIMDTENEGLGYGEFLVEKLQAALPELNVLVEYALTEHKRPRARPKQNQSLEDTITKLGKVFEYFTGDVPMASYSYNEIDQERPYHGRFFDFLYAFFWSVNGRQFPTSHTIGDTARRVFGLRK
;
A
#
# COMPACT_ATOMS: atom_id res chain seq x y z
N MET A 1 5.48 31.85 5.34
CA MET A 1 4.92 30.53 5.72
C MET A 1 6.00 29.51 5.46
N THR A 2 6.66 29.04 6.50
CA THR A 2 7.69 28.00 6.42
C THR A 2 7.01 26.66 6.18
N THR A 3 7.20 26.09 4.99
CA THR A 3 6.91 24.68 4.71
C THR A 3 7.87 23.86 5.55
N THR A 4 7.40 23.35 6.68
CA THR A 4 8.14 22.36 7.47
C THR A 4 8.13 21.07 6.67
N THR A 5 9.16 20.88 5.84
CA THR A 5 9.43 19.60 5.19
C THR A 5 9.80 18.62 6.30
N THR A 6 8.86 17.78 6.71
CA THR A 6 9.14 16.64 7.60
C THR A 6 10.30 15.85 6.96
N PRO A 7 11.38 15.54 7.70
CA PRO A 7 12.48 14.75 7.16
C PRO A 7 11.93 13.43 6.58
N PRO A 8 12.54 12.89 5.51
CA PRO A 8 12.11 11.63 4.94
C PRO A 8 12.20 10.56 6.01
N VAL A 9 11.05 9.97 6.29
CA VAL A 9 10.91 8.75 7.06
C VAL A 9 11.85 7.71 6.47
N THR A 10 12.89 7.32 7.21
CA THR A 10 13.80 6.26 6.79
C THR A 10 13.33 4.98 7.45
N LEU A 11 12.52 4.20 6.74
CA LEU A 11 12.17 2.84 7.15
C LEU A 11 13.43 1.98 7.08
N ASP A 12 13.78 1.34 8.20
CA ASP A 12 14.83 0.35 8.23
C ASP A 12 14.21 -1.02 7.91
N ILE A 13 14.12 -1.32 6.61
CA ILE A 13 13.48 -2.55 6.10
C ILE A 13 14.22 -3.80 6.61
N GLY A 14 15.54 -3.72 6.78
CA GLY A 14 16.35 -4.78 7.38
C GLY A 14 15.90 -5.10 8.80
N LYS A 15 15.76 -4.09 9.66
CA LYS A 15 15.22 -4.28 11.02
C LYS A 15 13.78 -4.81 11.04
N LEU A 16 12.97 -4.44 10.05
CA LEU A 16 11.61 -4.96 9.93
C LEU A 16 11.59 -6.45 9.59
N TRP A 17 12.47 -6.88 8.69
CA TRP A 17 12.65 -8.29 8.37
C TRP A 17 13.18 -9.09 9.57
N GLU A 18 14.18 -8.55 10.27
CA GLU A 18 14.69 -9.16 11.51
C GLU A 18 13.60 -9.29 12.58
N ALA A 19 12.71 -8.30 12.69
CA ALA A 19 11.59 -8.34 13.63
C ALA A 19 10.55 -9.42 13.29
N LEU A 20 10.51 -9.90 12.04
CA LEU A 20 9.73 -11.09 11.69
C LEU A 20 10.38 -12.38 12.21
N GLY A 21 11.65 -12.36 12.63
CA GLY A 21 12.39 -13.54 13.08
C GLY A 21 12.65 -14.54 11.96
N LEU A 22 12.83 -14.05 10.73
CA LEU A 22 13.14 -14.85 9.54
C LEU A 22 14.62 -14.76 9.23
N ASP A 23 15.21 -15.88 8.80
CA ASP A 23 16.59 -15.92 8.34
C ASP A 23 16.73 -15.19 7.00
N ALA A 24 17.91 -14.61 6.75
CA ALA A 24 18.24 -13.96 5.47
C ALA A 24 18.44 -15.02 4.36
N PRO A 25 18.18 -14.69 3.07
CA PRO A 25 17.91 -13.35 2.52
C PRO A 25 16.44 -12.89 2.58
N MET A 26 16.24 -11.57 2.57
CA MET A 26 14.92 -10.93 2.53
C MET A 26 14.24 -11.19 1.17
N ALA A 27 12.93 -11.48 1.21
CA ALA A 27 12.14 -11.64 0.00
C ALA A 27 11.96 -10.28 -0.72
N THR A 28 12.08 -10.28 -2.05
CA THR A 28 11.99 -9.07 -2.88
C THR A 28 10.63 -8.37 -2.77
N GLU A 29 9.56 -9.14 -2.58
CA GLU A 29 8.19 -8.63 -2.45
C GLU A 29 7.91 -7.99 -1.09
N PHE A 30 8.72 -8.29 -0.07
CA PHE A 30 8.51 -7.74 1.27
C PHE A 30 8.74 -6.23 1.31
N GLU A 31 9.83 -5.76 0.72
CA GLU A 31 10.19 -4.34 0.72
C GLU A 31 9.10 -3.49 0.05
N SER A 32 8.63 -3.90 -1.13
CA SER A 32 7.62 -3.17 -1.89
C SER A 32 6.28 -3.08 -1.15
N GLU A 33 5.84 -4.16 -0.50
CA GLU A 33 4.63 -4.18 0.33
C GLU A 33 4.75 -3.23 1.54
N ILE A 34 5.88 -3.26 2.24
CA ILE A 34 6.12 -2.40 3.41
C ILE A 34 6.17 -0.93 3.02
N GLU A 35 6.88 -0.59 1.95
CA GLU A 35 6.92 0.79 1.45
C GLU A 35 5.55 1.28 1.04
N PHE A 36 4.77 0.45 0.35
CA PHE A 36 3.40 0.79 -0.06
C PHE A 36 2.52 1.08 1.17
N ILE A 37 2.57 0.20 2.18
CA ILE A 37 1.81 0.38 3.43
C ILE A 37 2.25 1.66 4.15
N ALA A 38 3.55 1.94 4.21
CA ALA A 38 4.06 3.14 4.87
C ALA A 38 3.68 4.44 4.15
N ARG A 39 3.75 4.49 2.82
CA ARG A 39 3.30 5.65 2.03
C ARG A 39 1.81 5.91 2.20
N ALA A 40 1.01 4.86 2.41
CA ALA A 40 -0.43 4.96 2.61
C ALA A 40 -0.83 5.34 4.05
N TYR A 41 0.06 5.15 5.03
CA TYR A 41 -0.22 5.48 6.42
C TYR A 41 -0.08 6.99 6.66
N ASP A 42 -1.21 7.65 6.88
CA ASP A 42 -1.23 9.05 7.35
C ASP A 42 -2.10 9.15 8.62
N PRO A 43 -1.48 9.31 9.81
CA PRO A 43 -2.18 9.40 11.09
C PRO A 43 -3.09 10.64 11.18
N LYS A 44 -2.89 11.64 10.32
CA LYS A 44 -3.67 12.87 10.23
C LYS A 44 -4.64 12.86 9.05
N ASN A 45 -4.61 11.86 8.15
CA ASN A 45 -5.50 11.77 7.01
C ASN A 45 -6.93 11.44 7.42
N ARG A 46 -7.63 12.47 7.84
CA ARG A 46 -9.09 12.48 7.97
C ARG A 46 -9.75 12.94 6.66
N SER A 47 -8.99 13.27 5.62
CA SER A 47 -9.46 14.04 4.46
C SER A 47 -10.35 13.22 3.52
N VAL A 48 -9.96 11.98 3.22
CA VAL A 48 -10.69 11.10 2.28
C VAL A 48 -12.09 10.78 2.80
N SER A 49 -12.24 10.65 4.12
CA SER A 49 -13.52 10.41 4.80
C SER A 49 -14.41 11.64 4.98
N LYS A 50 -13.88 12.86 4.72
CA LYS A 50 -14.61 14.13 4.87
C LYS A 50 -15.19 14.64 3.56
N LEU A 51 -14.77 14.12 2.41
CA LEU A 51 -15.31 14.54 1.12
C LEU A 51 -16.83 14.33 1.09
N SER A 52 -17.56 15.35 0.68
CA SER A 52 -18.99 15.24 0.42
C SER A 52 -19.24 14.24 -0.73
N ALA A 53 -20.45 13.71 -0.84
CA ALA A 53 -20.82 12.84 -1.96
C ALA A 53 -20.61 13.54 -3.32
N LYS A 54 -20.82 14.87 -3.35
CA LYS A 54 -20.58 15.71 -4.54
C LYS A 54 -19.10 15.74 -4.92
N GLU A 55 -18.21 15.96 -3.96
CA GLU A 55 -16.75 16.00 -4.19
C GLU A 55 -16.21 14.63 -4.59
N ARG A 56 -16.67 13.55 -3.94
CA ARG A 56 -16.29 12.18 -4.34
C ARG A 56 -16.75 11.84 -5.75
N LYS A 57 -18.01 12.12 -6.09
CA LYS A 57 -18.54 11.89 -7.44
C LYS A 57 -17.76 12.67 -8.49
N ALA A 58 -17.41 13.92 -8.20
CA ALA A 58 -16.58 14.73 -9.09
C ALA A 58 -15.16 14.17 -9.25
N LEU A 59 -14.56 13.64 -8.19
CA LEU A 59 -13.24 13.01 -8.25
C LEU A 59 -13.28 11.72 -9.09
N TYR A 60 -14.21 10.81 -8.80
CA TYR A 60 -14.35 9.56 -9.53
C TYR A 60 -14.68 9.79 -11.01
N GLY A 61 -15.57 10.73 -11.33
CA GLY A 61 -15.84 11.07 -12.73
C GLY A 61 -14.63 11.67 -13.47
N LYS A 62 -13.70 12.35 -12.76
CA LYS A 62 -12.43 12.79 -13.35
C LYS A 62 -11.50 11.60 -13.62
N ILE A 63 -11.42 10.63 -12.71
CA ILE A 63 -10.60 9.43 -12.86
C ILE A 63 -11.11 8.61 -14.05
N GLU A 64 -12.41 8.30 -14.07
CA GLU A 64 -13.07 7.58 -15.17
C GLU A 64 -12.83 8.24 -16.53
N LYS A 65 -13.03 9.57 -16.61
CA LYS A 65 -12.78 10.33 -17.84
C LYS A 65 -11.30 10.27 -18.25
N SER A 66 -10.38 10.39 -17.29
CA SER A 66 -8.94 10.39 -17.58
C SER A 66 -8.48 9.01 -18.03
N ALA A 67 -8.93 7.94 -17.38
CA ALA A 67 -8.65 6.57 -17.75
C ALA A 67 -9.19 6.25 -19.15
N SER A 68 -10.44 6.64 -19.44
CA SER A 68 -11.04 6.47 -20.76
C SER A 68 -10.32 7.26 -21.86
N THR A 69 -9.90 8.49 -21.56
CA THR A 69 -9.15 9.33 -22.50
C THR A 69 -7.78 8.71 -22.78
N LEU A 70 -7.09 8.26 -21.73
CA LEU A 70 -5.78 7.63 -21.86
C LEU A 70 -5.86 6.32 -22.64
N LEU A 71 -6.86 5.48 -22.36
CA LEU A 71 -7.09 4.25 -23.13
C LEU A 71 -7.30 4.57 -24.61
N ALA A 72 -8.16 5.54 -24.92
CA ALA A 72 -8.38 5.97 -26.29
C ALA A 72 -7.08 6.48 -26.95
N GLN A 73 -6.24 7.23 -26.23
CA GLN A 73 -4.95 7.70 -26.77
C GLN A 73 -3.99 6.54 -27.04
N LEU A 74 -3.88 5.59 -26.11
CA LEU A 74 -3.02 4.43 -26.25
C LEU A 74 -3.46 3.54 -27.42
N SER A 75 -4.76 3.34 -27.63
CA SER A 75 -5.29 2.55 -28.75
C SER A 75 -5.09 3.20 -30.13
N HIS A 76 -4.69 4.48 -30.18
CA HIS A 76 -4.41 5.22 -31.40
C HIS A 76 -2.93 5.63 -31.50
N LEU A 77 -2.04 4.97 -30.76
CA LEU A 77 -0.61 5.19 -30.94
C LEU A 77 -0.22 4.90 -32.40
N PRO A 78 0.50 5.82 -33.05
CA PRO A 78 0.95 5.58 -34.41
C PRO A 78 1.95 4.41 -34.42
N PRO A 79 2.09 3.66 -35.53
CA PRO A 79 3.12 2.64 -35.65
C PRO A 79 4.55 3.16 -35.43
N SER A 80 4.80 4.47 -35.62
CA SER A 80 6.10 5.07 -35.30
C SER A 80 6.41 5.13 -33.81
N ALA A 81 5.41 4.99 -32.93
CA ALA A 81 5.60 5.06 -31.50
C ALA A 81 6.48 3.91 -30.97
N GLU A 82 6.40 2.72 -31.57
CA GLU A 82 7.29 1.58 -31.29
C GLU A 82 8.75 1.99 -31.47
N TRP A 83 9.08 2.52 -32.65
CA TRP A 83 10.42 3.00 -32.97
C TRP A 83 10.88 4.19 -32.10
N GLU A 84 9.98 5.11 -31.78
CA GLU A 84 10.28 6.25 -30.89
C GLU A 84 10.56 5.79 -29.44
N LEU A 85 9.88 4.75 -28.96
CA LEU A 85 10.11 4.14 -27.65
C LEU A 85 11.44 3.36 -27.64
N GLU A 86 11.79 2.69 -28.75
CA GLU A 86 13.09 2.07 -28.93
C GLU A 86 14.23 3.10 -28.88
N GLU A 87 14.15 4.18 -29.66
CA GLU A 87 15.15 5.24 -29.68
C GLU A 87 15.31 5.96 -28.34
N ALA A 88 14.22 6.10 -27.57
CA ALA A 88 14.24 6.71 -26.25
C ALA A 88 14.91 5.84 -25.17
N GLY A 89 15.35 4.63 -25.51
CA GLY A 89 15.96 3.69 -24.57
C GLY A 89 14.94 2.98 -23.67
N PHE A 90 13.64 3.06 -23.99
CA PHE A 90 12.60 2.26 -23.33
C PHE A 90 12.53 0.83 -23.90
N ALA A 91 13.26 0.53 -24.98
CA ALA A 91 13.55 -0.84 -25.42
C ALA A 91 14.79 -1.45 -24.74
N LEU A 92 15.56 -0.68 -23.97
CA LEU A 92 16.57 -1.26 -23.09
C LEU A 92 15.84 -1.80 -21.86
N GLU A 93 15.70 -3.12 -21.82
CA GLU A 93 15.16 -3.84 -20.67
C GLU A 93 15.95 -3.43 -19.40
N PRO A 94 15.26 -3.05 -18.31
CA PRO A 94 15.91 -2.80 -17.04
C PRO A 94 16.74 -4.03 -16.60
N GLU A 95 17.91 -3.83 -15.98
CA GLU A 95 18.64 -4.94 -15.36
C GLU A 95 17.74 -5.65 -14.34
N GLY A 96 17.31 -6.88 -14.64
CA GLY A 96 16.38 -7.67 -13.84
C GLY A 96 14.98 -7.86 -14.42
N PHE A 97 14.70 -7.34 -15.62
CA PHE A 97 13.51 -7.73 -16.38
C PHE A 97 13.72 -9.15 -16.95
N ASP A 98 12.87 -10.08 -16.54
CA ASP A 98 12.91 -11.48 -16.98
C ASP A 98 11.71 -11.73 -17.91
N GLU A 99 11.97 -12.15 -19.14
CA GLU A 99 10.93 -12.54 -20.12
C GLU A 99 9.96 -13.58 -19.53
N ALA A 100 10.37 -14.32 -18.49
CA ALA A 100 9.51 -15.23 -17.72
C ALA A 100 8.30 -14.56 -17.03
N ILE A 101 8.26 -13.23 -16.91
CA ILE A 101 7.13 -12.46 -16.36
C ILE A 101 6.07 -12.19 -17.45
N MET A 102 6.42 -12.34 -18.73
CA MET A 102 5.48 -12.17 -19.83
C MET A 102 4.63 -13.44 -20.00
N ASP A 103 3.31 -13.28 -19.95
CA ASP A 103 2.39 -14.33 -20.41
C ASP A 103 2.62 -14.58 -21.91
N THR A 104 2.28 -15.77 -22.43
CA THR A 104 2.46 -16.15 -23.85
C THR A 104 1.85 -15.18 -24.86
N GLU A 105 0.91 -14.32 -24.44
CA GLU A 105 0.30 -13.28 -25.27
C GLU A 105 1.18 -12.04 -25.47
N ASN A 106 2.21 -11.84 -24.63
CA ASN A 106 3.09 -10.67 -24.65
C ASN A 106 4.53 -11.02 -25.07
N GLU A 107 4.77 -12.29 -25.46
CA GLU A 107 6.08 -12.79 -25.87
C GLU A 107 6.58 -12.07 -27.14
N GLY A 108 7.79 -11.53 -27.10
CA GLY A 108 8.42 -10.84 -28.23
C GLY A 108 8.17 -9.33 -28.31
N LEU A 109 7.49 -8.73 -27.33
CA LEU A 109 7.33 -7.29 -27.21
C LEU A 109 8.54 -6.64 -26.52
N GLY A 110 8.95 -5.46 -26.96
CA GLY A 110 9.90 -4.64 -26.22
C GLY A 110 9.31 -4.13 -24.90
N TYR A 111 10.16 -3.78 -23.92
CA TYR A 111 9.71 -3.33 -22.59
C TYR A 111 8.70 -2.16 -22.65
N GLY A 112 8.94 -1.16 -23.51
CA GLY A 112 8.01 -0.05 -23.74
C GLY A 112 6.64 -0.49 -24.27
N GLU A 113 6.60 -1.45 -25.18
CA GLU A 113 5.38 -1.99 -25.78
C GLU A 113 4.59 -2.83 -24.77
N PHE A 114 5.30 -3.69 -24.03
CA PHE A 114 4.74 -4.45 -22.93
C PHE A 114 4.03 -3.55 -21.91
N LEU A 115 4.64 -2.42 -21.52
CA LEU A 115 4.03 -1.46 -20.61
C LEU A 115 2.77 -0.82 -21.20
N VAL A 116 2.77 -0.51 -22.50
CA VAL A 116 1.60 0.03 -23.19
C VAL A 116 0.46 -0.98 -23.20
N GLU A 117 0.72 -2.25 -23.53
CA GLU A 117 -0.30 -3.30 -23.52
C GLU A 117 -0.87 -3.56 -22.12
N LYS A 118 -0.01 -3.69 -21.10
CA LYS A 118 -0.47 -3.86 -19.72
C LYS A 118 -1.32 -2.67 -19.26
N LEU A 119 -0.97 -1.45 -19.66
CA LEU A 119 -1.77 -0.27 -19.34
C LEU A 119 -3.11 -0.26 -20.08
N GLN A 120 -3.15 -0.64 -21.36
CA GLN A 120 -4.39 -0.81 -22.11
C GLN A 120 -5.32 -1.87 -21.49
N ALA A 121 -4.76 -2.95 -20.94
CA ALA A 121 -5.53 -3.98 -20.25
C ALA A 121 -6.03 -3.54 -18.86
N ALA A 122 -5.23 -2.78 -18.10
CA ALA A 122 -5.57 -2.35 -16.75
C ALA A 122 -6.59 -1.19 -16.70
N LEU A 123 -6.59 -0.30 -17.70
CA LEU A 123 -7.48 0.87 -17.73
C LEU A 123 -8.99 0.51 -17.75
N PRO A 124 -9.46 -0.50 -18.52
CA PRO A 124 -10.83 -1.01 -18.42
C PRO A 124 -11.19 -1.52 -17.02
N GLU A 125 -10.29 -2.26 -16.37
CA GLU A 125 -10.52 -2.77 -15.01
C GLU A 125 -10.68 -1.61 -14.01
N LEU A 126 -9.82 -0.59 -14.11
CA LEU A 126 -9.92 0.62 -13.32
C LEU A 126 -11.27 1.33 -13.51
N ASN A 127 -11.76 1.43 -14.74
CA ASN A 127 -13.08 2.02 -15.01
C ASN A 127 -14.21 1.25 -14.31
N VAL A 128 -14.20 -0.08 -14.37
CA VAL A 128 -15.18 -0.93 -13.67
C VAL A 128 -15.13 -0.71 -12.15
N LEU A 129 -13.93 -0.66 -11.57
CA LEU A 129 -13.75 -0.40 -10.14
C LEU A 129 -14.28 0.99 -9.73
N VAL A 130 -14.06 2.01 -10.56
CA VAL A 130 -14.55 3.36 -10.31
C VAL A 130 -16.07 3.44 -10.42
N GLU A 131 -16.68 2.77 -11.40
CA GLU A 131 -18.14 2.67 -11.55
C GLU A 131 -18.77 1.93 -10.35
N TYR A 132 -18.16 0.83 -9.92
CA TYR A 132 -18.57 0.10 -8.73
C TYR A 132 -18.46 0.97 -7.47
N ALA A 133 -17.34 1.69 -7.31
CA ALA A 133 -17.17 2.64 -6.20
C ALA A 133 -18.21 3.77 -6.22
N LEU A 134 -18.65 4.22 -7.40
CA LEU A 134 -19.70 5.24 -7.55
C LEU A 134 -21.09 4.72 -7.18
N THR A 135 -21.40 3.46 -7.48
CA THR A 135 -22.71 2.84 -7.26
C THR A 135 -22.88 2.34 -5.82
N GLU A 136 -21.85 1.75 -5.23
CA GLU A 136 -21.92 1.12 -3.91
C GLU A 136 -21.62 2.06 -2.73
N HIS A 137 -20.88 3.17 -2.93
CA HIS A 137 -20.64 4.15 -1.86
C HIS A 137 -21.87 5.04 -1.59
N LYS A 138 -22.93 4.44 -1.05
CA LYS A 138 -23.86 5.15 -0.16
C LYS A 138 -23.02 5.74 0.98
N ARG A 139 -23.27 7.02 1.34
CA ARG A 139 -22.57 7.76 2.42
C ARG A 139 -22.07 6.79 3.52
N PRO A 140 -20.79 6.87 3.97
CA PRO A 140 -20.48 6.29 5.26
C PRO A 140 -21.43 6.95 6.28
N ARG A 141 -22.36 6.16 6.82
CA ARG A 141 -23.41 6.63 7.74
C ARG A 141 -22.82 7.18 9.05
N ALA A 142 -21.56 6.85 9.34
CA ALA A 142 -20.86 7.25 10.55
C ALA A 142 -19.70 8.18 10.24
N ARG A 143 -19.35 9.01 11.23
CA ARG A 143 -18.06 9.70 11.24
C ARG A 143 -16.93 8.67 11.08
N PRO A 144 -15.86 8.98 10.34
CA PRO A 144 -14.66 8.16 10.32
C PRO A 144 -14.21 7.87 11.76
N LYS A 145 -13.90 6.60 12.04
CA LYS A 145 -13.38 6.22 13.35
C LYS A 145 -12.09 6.98 13.62
N GLN A 146 -11.89 7.39 14.86
CA GLN A 146 -10.75 8.22 15.30
C GLN A 146 -9.38 7.57 14.96
N ASN A 147 -9.35 6.26 14.70
CA ASN A 147 -8.14 5.49 14.40
C ASN A 147 -8.27 4.66 13.09
N GLN A 148 -9.13 5.03 12.14
CA GLN A 148 -9.37 4.19 10.94
C GLN A 148 -8.09 3.87 10.16
N SER A 149 -7.25 4.87 9.88
CA SER A 149 -5.97 4.65 9.18
C SER A 149 -5.03 3.72 9.95
N LEU A 150 -5.05 3.77 11.30
CA LEU A 150 -4.27 2.86 12.13
C LEU A 150 -4.84 1.43 12.11
N GLU A 151 -6.17 1.29 12.18
CA GLU A 151 -6.87 -0.01 12.02
C GLU A 151 -6.52 -0.66 10.67
N ASP A 152 -6.62 0.10 9.58
CA ASP A 152 -6.33 -0.38 8.23
C ASP A 152 -4.85 -0.77 8.05
N THR A 153 -3.93 0.04 8.60
CA THR A 153 -2.49 -0.22 8.53
C THR A 153 -2.12 -1.47 9.31
N ILE A 154 -2.60 -1.61 10.55
CA ILE A 154 -2.36 -2.81 11.36
C ILE A 154 -2.95 -4.06 10.69
N THR A 155 -4.10 -3.94 10.04
CA THR A 155 -4.70 -5.05 9.28
C THR A 155 -3.80 -5.49 8.12
N LYS A 156 -3.28 -4.54 7.33
CA LYS A 156 -2.38 -4.84 6.21
C LYS A 156 -1.06 -5.44 6.68
N LEU A 157 -0.46 -4.87 7.73
CA LEU A 157 0.75 -5.41 8.35
C LEU A 157 0.53 -6.83 8.89
N GLY A 158 -0.67 -7.13 9.41
CA GLY A 158 -1.04 -8.49 9.82
C GLY A 158 -1.02 -9.49 8.67
N LYS A 159 -1.53 -9.11 7.50
CA LYS A 159 -1.50 -9.97 6.30
C LYS A 159 -0.07 -10.21 5.82
N VAL A 160 0.76 -9.17 5.80
CA VAL A 160 2.19 -9.29 5.46
C VAL A 160 2.89 -10.22 6.45
N PHE A 161 2.68 -10.00 7.75
CA PHE A 161 3.24 -10.86 8.80
C PHE A 161 2.84 -12.33 8.58
N GLU A 162 1.56 -12.61 8.41
CA GLU A 162 1.03 -13.97 8.22
C GLU A 162 1.59 -14.61 6.95
N TYR A 163 1.66 -13.85 5.85
CA TYR A 163 2.18 -14.34 4.58
C TYR A 163 3.66 -14.76 4.66
N PHE A 164 4.51 -13.92 5.25
CA PHE A 164 5.95 -14.17 5.28
C PHE A 164 6.40 -15.09 6.42
N THR A 165 5.66 -15.15 7.53
CA THR A 165 6.04 -15.99 8.69
C THR A 165 5.26 -17.30 8.77
N GLY A 166 4.08 -17.38 8.13
CA GLY A 166 3.11 -18.47 8.34
C GLY A 166 2.39 -18.41 9.69
N ASP A 167 2.72 -17.45 10.56
CA ASP A 167 2.12 -17.32 11.88
C ASP A 167 0.87 -16.44 11.85
N VAL A 168 -0.18 -16.88 12.54
CA VAL A 168 -1.39 -16.08 12.72
C VAL A 168 -1.07 -14.85 13.57
N PRO A 169 -1.44 -13.62 13.15
CA PRO A 169 -1.25 -12.42 13.95
C PRO A 169 -1.88 -12.58 15.34
N MET A 170 -1.20 -12.08 16.36
CA MET A 170 -1.61 -12.16 17.77
C MET A 170 -1.58 -13.56 18.41
N ALA A 171 -1.11 -14.61 17.73
CA ALA A 171 -1.04 -15.97 18.31
C ALA A 171 -0.21 -16.04 19.60
N SER A 172 0.90 -15.29 19.67
CA SER A 172 1.81 -15.22 20.82
C SER A 172 1.59 -13.97 21.69
N TYR A 173 0.42 -13.36 21.64
CA TYR A 173 0.14 -12.12 22.35
C TYR A 173 0.22 -12.28 23.88
N SER A 174 0.87 -11.34 24.55
CA SER A 174 0.80 -11.18 26.01
C SER A 174 0.73 -9.71 26.41
N TYR A 175 0.24 -9.45 27.63
CA TYR A 175 0.12 -8.12 28.21
C TYR A 175 0.86 -8.05 29.54
N ASN A 176 1.72 -7.04 29.70
CA ASN A 176 2.55 -6.83 30.88
C ASN A 176 2.32 -5.42 31.44
N GLU A 177 1.61 -5.32 32.56
CA GLU A 177 1.29 -4.04 33.22
C GLU A 177 2.52 -3.32 33.80
N ILE A 178 3.63 -4.04 33.98
CA ILE A 178 4.87 -3.47 34.54
C ILE A 178 5.63 -2.68 33.48
N ASP A 179 5.57 -3.10 32.21
CA ASP A 179 6.20 -2.39 31.09
C ASP A 179 5.26 -1.28 30.58
N GLN A 180 5.33 -0.11 31.20
CA GLN A 180 4.50 1.03 30.80
C GLN A 180 4.88 1.60 29.43
N GLU A 181 6.07 1.31 28.91
CA GLU A 181 6.50 1.78 27.59
C GLU A 181 5.97 0.87 26.49
N ARG A 182 5.95 -0.46 26.71
CA ARG A 182 5.51 -1.48 25.74
C ARG A 182 4.70 -2.58 26.42
N PRO A 183 3.48 -2.30 26.89
CA PRO A 183 2.73 -3.28 27.66
C PRO A 183 2.18 -4.44 26.81
N TYR A 184 2.22 -4.37 25.48
CA TYR A 184 1.76 -5.43 24.58
C TYR A 184 2.97 -6.11 23.94
N HIS A 185 3.07 -7.43 24.07
CA HIS A 185 4.22 -8.20 23.59
C HIS A 185 3.80 -9.36 22.66
N GLY A 186 4.77 -9.85 21.90
CA GLY A 186 4.64 -10.94 20.93
C GLY A 186 5.33 -10.58 19.61
N ARG A 187 5.68 -11.58 18.79
CA ARG A 187 6.41 -11.37 17.52
C ARG A 187 5.75 -10.32 16.63
N PHE A 188 4.43 -10.40 16.51
CA PHE A 188 3.66 -9.42 15.73
C PHE A 188 3.73 -8.00 16.33
N PHE A 189 3.77 -7.85 17.66
CA PHE A 189 3.93 -6.54 18.29
C PHE A 189 5.34 -5.97 18.08
N ASP A 190 6.37 -6.80 18.15
CA ASP A 190 7.75 -6.37 17.86
C ASP A 190 7.85 -5.82 16.42
N PHE A 191 7.20 -6.51 15.48
CA PHE A 191 7.07 -6.05 14.09
C PHE A 191 6.28 -4.73 13.95
N LEU A 192 5.11 -4.62 14.59
CA LEU A 192 4.32 -3.37 14.57
C LEU A 192 5.10 -2.18 15.15
N TYR A 193 5.83 -2.41 16.25
CA TYR A 193 6.64 -1.40 16.90
C TYR A 193 7.83 -0.96 16.05
N ALA A 194 8.53 -1.90 15.42
CA ALA A 194 9.58 -1.61 14.46
C ALA A 194 9.05 -0.74 13.31
N PHE A 195 7.83 -1.01 12.83
CA PHE A 195 7.21 -0.24 11.75
C PHE A 195 6.83 1.18 12.21
N PHE A 196 5.96 1.31 13.20
CA PHE A 196 5.39 2.62 13.56
C PHE A 196 6.41 3.60 14.12
N TRP A 197 7.44 3.12 14.83
CA TRP A 197 8.49 4.00 15.35
C TRP A 197 9.53 4.40 14.32
N SER A 198 9.68 3.63 13.23
CA SER A 198 10.44 4.07 12.07
C SER A 198 9.67 5.18 11.32
N VAL A 199 8.34 5.07 11.24
CA VAL A 199 7.52 6.01 10.43
C VAL A 199 7.30 7.38 11.06
N ASN A 200 7.07 7.47 12.38
CA ASN A 200 6.66 8.74 13.00
C ASN A 200 7.53 9.17 14.20
N GLY A 201 8.62 8.44 14.46
CA GLY A 201 9.30 8.49 15.76
C GLY A 201 8.41 7.94 16.88
N ARG A 202 8.98 7.74 18.07
CA ARG A 202 8.28 7.10 19.21
C ARG A 202 7.08 7.89 19.78
N GLN A 203 6.73 9.03 19.18
CA GLN A 203 5.74 9.96 19.74
C GLN A 203 4.30 9.62 19.34
N PHE A 204 4.04 9.18 18.10
CA PHE A 204 2.68 8.89 17.62
C PHE A 204 2.67 7.83 16.50
N PRO A 205 1.89 6.74 16.58
CA PRO A 205 0.98 6.36 17.65
C PRO A 205 1.73 5.83 18.90
N THR A 206 1.10 5.96 20.08
CA THR A 206 1.67 5.40 21.32
C THR A 206 1.56 3.87 21.33
N SER A 207 2.40 3.20 22.12
CA SER A 207 2.37 1.74 22.29
C SER A 207 0.99 1.21 22.70
N HIS A 208 0.33 1.90 23.63
CA HIS A 208 -1.06 1.62 24.01
C HIS A 208 -2.04 1.75 22.84
N THR A 209 -1.89 2.78 22.01
CA THR A 209 -2.79 2.98 20.86
C THR A 209 -2.61 1.86 19.85
N ILE A 210 -1.36 1.43 19.59
CA ILE A 210 -1.05 0.28 18.73
C ILE A 210 -1.69 -0.99 19.30
N GLY A 211 -1.43 -1.28 20.58
CA GLY A 211 -1.96 -2.44 21.31
C GLY A 211 -3.47 -2.56 21.29
N ASP A 212 -4.17 -1.51 21.73
CA ASP A 212 -5.63 -1.48 21.78
C ASP A 212 -6.27 -1.58 20.39
N THR A 213 -5.61 -1.02 19.38
CA THR A 213 -6.10 -1.09 18.00
C THR A 213 -5.90 -2.49 17.42
N ALA A 214 -4.72 -3.10 17.62
CA ALA A 214 -4.45 -4.47 17.18
C ALA A 214 -5.41 -5.47 17.81
N ARG A 215 -5.63 -5.40 19.13
CA ARG A 215 -6.61 -6.27 19.82
C ARG A 215 -8.01 -6.14 19.22
N ARG A 216 -8.45 -4.91 18.92
CA ARG A 216 -9.76 -4.66 18.30
C ARG A 216 -9.86 -5.24 16.90
N VAL A 217 -8.85 -5.01 16.06
CA VAL A 217 -8.81 -5.48 14.66
C VAL A 217 -8.84 -7.01 14.60
N PHE A 218 -8.09 -7.68 15.46
CA PHE A 218 -8.00 -9.14 15.51
C PHE A 218 -8.96 -9.79 16.51
N GLY A 219 -10.00 -9.08 16.95
CA GLY A 219 -11.11 -9.66 17.71
C GLY A 219 -10.80 -10.10 19.15
N LEU A 220 -9.65 -9.71 19.71
CA LEU A 220 -9.33 -9.96 21.12
C LEU A 220 -10.15 -9.00 21.99
N ARG A 221 -11.11 -9.55 22.76
CA ARG A 221 -11.92 -8.79 23.72
C ARG A 221 -11.03 -8.14 24.79
N LYS A 222 -11.48 -7.00 25.33
CA LYS A 222 -10.80 -6.24 26.40
C LYS A 222 -10.56 -7.09 27.63
#